data_AF-A0A496E0P8-F1
#
_entry.id   AF-A0A496E0P8-F1
#
_cell.length_a   1.000
_cell.length_b   1.000
_cell.length_c   1.000
_cell.angle_alpha   90.00
_cell.angle_beta   90.00
_cell.angle_gamma   90.00
#
_symmetry.space_group_name_H-M   'P 1'
#
loop_
_entity.id
_entity.type
_entity.pdbx_description
1 polymer ?
#
loop_
_entity_poly.entity_id
_entity_poly.type
_entity_poly.pdbx_seq_one_letter_code
_entity_poly.pdbx_strand_id
1 'polypeptide(L)'
;MKTRLTILYSICCISMFQGTTFSQTSTFTHRNDSSSLAPLSTWGRIQRQTDKIITSNVFQMTYIGVPLIVSGLIIKNEDDHFQSLRNTYIPNFRYHYDDYLQYLPAVAMLGLKIGGVQGRSSWSRMLVSEAITASIMGATINTVKHTANVTRPDGSNNHSFPSGHTAMAFMAATMLHKEYGTTRSPWYSIGGYTVATATAVSRMLNNKHWLSDVMVGAGIGILSTEVGYFLTDLIFKDKGITHSYLGFETFKYQRNPSFFGIYMGFSLMPTKFNLAPDVRLKASPGSTAGFEGAWFMNRYIGFGGRISATSMPLSLTKPLANPTVPGTTYQVNALKSDPLDMIGGYIGSYLSYPVTNRFLLGTKLLIGCNYSPASRISALGVEEGKPETIEKEIVNTNKAFNIGYSTNSSFSYILHPNLNVRVFLDYTFIPSRFVSYIANPKKETDRFEHHKTLQALTLGASVNIMLW
;
A
#
# COMPACT_ATOMS: atom_id res chain seq x y z
N MET A 1 -11.04 13.14 -18.90
CA MET A 1 -10.29 12.17 -18.07
C MET A 1 -9.24 11.37 -18.86
N LYS A 2 -9.57 10.83 -20.06
CA LYS A 2 -8.60 10.13 -20.93
C LYS A 2 -7.37 10.97 -21.31
N THR A 3 -7.55 12.25 -21.64
CA THR A 3 -6.45 13.14 -22.09
C THR A 3 -5.42 13.48 -21.02
N ARG A 4 -5.80 13.49 -19.73
CA ARG A 4 -4.87 13.75 -18.62
C ARG A 4 -4.01 12.53 -18.28
N LEU A 5 -4.53 11.32 -18.51
CA LEU A 5 -3.77 10.08 -18.32
C LEU A 5 -2.78 9.85 -19.46
N THR A 6 -3.12 10.23 -20.70
CA THR A 6 -2.19 10.18 -21.85
C THR A 6 -1.01 11.14 -21.67
N ILE A 7 -1.21 12.31 -21.06
CA ILE A 7 -0.10 13.24 -20.76
C ILE A 7 0.83 12.64 -19.69
N LEU A 8 0.29 11.97 -18.67
CA LEU A 8 1.10 11.26 -17.67
C LEU A 8 1.87 10.07 -18.29
N TYR A 9 1.22 9.35 -19.21
CA TYR A 9 1.82 8.24 -19.96
C TYR A 9 2.92 8.73 -20.92
N SER A 10 2.71 9.86 -21.61
CA SER A 10 3.71 10.47 -22.51
C SER A 10 4.89 11.08 -21.77
N ILE A 11 4.70 11.68 -20.59
CA ILE A 11 5.82 12.17 -19.75
C ILE A 11 6.67 10.97 -19.24
N CYS A 12 6.03 9.82 -18.97
CA CYS A 12 6.72 8.60 -18.56
C CYS A 12 7.42 7.90 -19.74
N CYS A 13 6.87 7.93 -20.96
CA CYS A 13 7.51 7.35 -22.14
C CYS A 13 8.63 8.23 -22.73
N ILE A 14 8.54 9.57 -22.64
CA ILE A 14 9.58 10.49 -23.13
C ILE A 14 10.85 10.41 -22.26
N SER A 15 10.73 10.00 -20.99
CA SER A 15 11.88 9.73 -20.12
C SER A 15 12.53 8.35 -20.34
N MET A 16 11.96 7.49 -21.19
CA MET A 16 12.46 6.12 -21.45
C MET A 16 13.13 5.94 -22.83
N PHE A 17 13.18 6.95 -23.69
CA PHE A 17 13.64 6.81 -25.09
C PHE A 17 14.86 7.66 -25.50
N GLN A 18 15.71 8.03 -24.54
CA GLN A 18 17.05 8.56 -24.86
C GLN A 18 18.09 7.95 -23.92
N GLY A 19 18.80 6.92 -24.40
CA GLY A 19 19.85 6.28 -23.61
C GLY A 19 20.48 5.02 -24.21
N THR A 20 20.40 4.81 -25.53
CA THR A 20 21.33 3.90 -26.20
C THR A 20 22.53 4.71 -26.65
N THR A 21 23.65 4.62 -25.94
CA THR A 21 25.00 4.44 -26.50
C THR A 21 26.12 4.70 -25.49
N PHE A 22 27.10 3.79 -25.53
CA PHE A 22 28.49 3.88 -25.10
C PHE A 22 28.90 3.70 -23.63
N SER A 23 29.97 2.92 -23.56
CA SER A 23 30.65 2.26 -22.46
C SER A 23 31.79 3.10 -21.89
N GLN A 24 32.36 2.61 -20.79
CA GLN A 24 33.59 3.00 -20.10
C GLN A 24 33.50 4.25 -19.21
N THR A 25 33.80 4.10 -17.91
CA THR A 25 35.11 4.47 -17.34
C THR A 25 35.07 4.56 -15.79
N SER A 26 35.97 3.78 -15.19
CA SER A 26 36.76 3.94 -13.94
C SER A 26 36.14 4.27 -12.59
N THR A 27 36.39 3.32 -11.67
CA THR A 27 36.57 3.49 -10.23
C THR A 27 37.52 4.65 -9.90
N PHE A 28 37.10 5.58 -9.02
CA PHE A 28 38.00 6.52 -8.34
C PHE A 28 37.91 6.33 -6.83
N THR A 29 39.01 5.84 -6.28
CA THR A 29 39.37 5.86 -4.86
C THR A 29 39.67 7.29 -4.41
N HIS A 30 39.17 7.66 -3.24
CA HIS A 30 39.44 8.94 -2.57
C HIS A 30 40.96 9.14 -2.36
N ARG A 31 41.55 10.10 -3.07
CA ARG A 31 42.76 10.83 -2.65
C ARG A 31 42.43 12.32 -2.74
N ASN A 32 42.66 13.03 -1.63
CA ASN A 32 42.58 14.49 -1.59
C ASN A 32 43.77 15.04 -2.38
N ASP A 33 43.52 15.47 -3.62
CA ASP A 33 44.41 16.40 -4.32
C ASP A 33 43.57 17.54 -4.91
N SER A 34 43.89 18.75 -4.47
CA SER A 34 43.25 20.01 -4.81
C SER A 34 43.74 20.51 -6.18
N SER A 35 43.45 19.81 -7.28
CA SER A 35 43.69 20.34 -8.64
C SER A 35 43.15 19.41 -9.74
N SER A 36 41.84 19.45 -9.99
CA SER A 36 41.21 19.30 -11.33
C SER A 36 39.70 19.14 -11.16
N LEU A 37 38.96 20.25 -11.20
CA LEU A 37 37.51 20.19 -11.36
C LEU A 37 37.19 19.88 -12.82
N ALA A 38 37.29 18.60 -13.20
CA ALA A 38 36.59 18.14 -14.39
C ALA A 38 35.09 18.47 -14.21
N PRO A 39 34.42 19.05 -15.22
CA PRO A 39 33.00 19.37 -15.09
C PRO A 39 32.24 18.07 -14.85
N LEU A 40 31.60 17.97 -13.68
CA LEU A 40 30.71 16.85 -13.34
C LEU A 40 29.75 16.62 -14.51
N SER A 41 29.70 15.37 -14.98
CA SER A 41 28.71 14.95 -15.98
C SER A 41 27.30 15.39 -15.55
N THR A 42 26.38 15.58 -16.49
CA THR A 42 24.99 15.96 -16.18
C THR A 42 24.39 15.04 -15.11
N TRP A 43 24.74 13.75 -15.12
CA TRP A 43 24.38 12.77 -14.11
C TRP A 43 25.01 13.05 -12.73
N GLY A 44 26.30 13.37 -12.67
CA GLY A 44 26.98 13.72 -11.42
C GLY A 44 26.42 15.00 -10.77
N ARG A 45 25.94 15.97 -11.56
CA ARG A 45 25.23 17.15 -11.05
C ARG A 45 23.86 16.81 -10.45
N ILE A 46 23.07 15.99 -11.14
CA ILE A 46 21.76 15.52 -10.66
C ILE A 46 21.93 14.74 -9.36
N GLN A 47 22.90 13.83 -9.30
CA GLN A 47 23.19 13.04 -8.10
C GLN A 47 23.53 13.94 -6.91
N ARG A 48 24.44 14.91 -7.08
CA ARG A 48 24.84 15.83 -6.00
C ARG A 48 23.68 16.72 -5.52
N GLN A 49 22.86 17.24 -6.43
CA GLN A 49 21.68 18.03 -6.05
C GLN A 49 20.67 17.18 -5.28
N THR A 50 20.45 15.96 -5.73
CA THR A 50 19.55 15.00 -5.09
C THR A 50 20.06 14.62 -3.70
N ASP A 51 21.36 14.32 -3.55
CA ASP A 51 21.99 14.00 -2.27
C ASP A 51 21.90 15.19 -1.27
N LYS A 52 22.03 16.43 -1.75
CA LYS A 52 21.84 17.63 -0.92
C LYS A 52 20.41 17.77 -0.42
N ILE A 53 19.41 17.48 -1.25
CA ILE A 53 18.00 17.54 -0.86
C ILE A 53 17.71 16.44 0.17
N ILE A 54 18.15 15.21 -0.10
CA ILE A 54 17.87 14.06 0.77
C ILE A 54 18.54 14.20 2.14
N THR A 55 19.75 14.76 2.22
CA THR A 55 20.46 14.95 3.49
C THR A 55 19.96 16.15 4.30
N SER A 56 19.05 16.97 3.76
CA SER A 56 18.49 18.10 4.49
C SER A 56 17.61 17.65 5.67
N ASN A 57 17.70 18.35 6.80
CA ASN A 57 16.89 18.07 7.98
C ASN A 57 15.38 18.11 7.66
N VAL A 58 14.94 19.04 6.80
CA VAL A 58 13.54 19.15 6.39
C VAL A 58 13.09 17.91 5.63
N PHE A 59 13.89 17.39 4.70
CA PHE A 59 13.57 16.17 4.00
C PHE A 59 13.54 14.96 4.95
N GLN A 60 14.54 14.84 5.82
CA GLN A 60 14.59 13.77 6.84
C GLN A 60 13.42 13.82 7.84
N MET A 61 12.84 14.98 8.10
CA MET A 61 11.63 15.06 8.92
C MET A 61 10.34 14.72 8.14
N THR A 62 10.33 14.94 6.83
CA THR A 62 9.08 14.89 6.03
C THR A 62 8.92 13.63 5.18
N TYR A 63 10.00 12.90 4.89
CA TYR A 63 10.02 11.84 3.87
C TYR A 63 9.11 10.63 4.13
N ILE A 64 8.68 10.39 5.38
CA ILE A 64 7.69 9.35 5.68
C ILE A 64 6.30 9.95 5.87
N GLY A 65 6.20 10.96 6.73
CA GLY A 65 4.90 11.49 7.14
C GLY A 65 4.14 12.23 6.04
N VAL A 66 4.83 13.03 5.22
CA VAL A 66 4.17 13.78 4.12
C VAL A 66 3.63 12.83 3.04
N PRO A 67 4.40 11.85 2.52
CA PRO A 67 3.84 10.87 1.59
C PRO A 67 2.64 10.11 2.14
N LEU A 68 2.66 9.69 3.42
CA LEU A 68 1.51 9.03 4.03
C LEU A 68 0.25 9.91 4.06
N ILE A 69 0.40 11.19 4.41
CA ILE A 69 -0.71 12.16 4.39
C ILE A 69 -1.23 12.35 2.97
N VAL A 70 -0.34 12.63 2.02
CA VAL A 70 -0.71 12.86 0.61
C VAL A 70 -1.39 11.62 0.02
N SER A 71 -0.84 10.43 0.25
CA SER A 71 -1.45 9.18 -0.21
C SER A 71 -2.81 8.93 0.44
N GLY A 72 -2.96 9.17 1.74
CA GLY A 72 -4.25 9.07 2.42
C GLY A 72 -5.30 10.01 1.82
N LEU A 73 -4.93 11.25 1.52
CA LEU A 73 -5.82 12.23 0.87
C LEU A 73 -6.21 11.82 -0.55
N ILE A 74 -5.30 11.21 -1.32
CA ILE A 74 -5.58 10.70 -2.66
C ILE A 74 -6.55 9.51 -2.61
N ILE A 75 -6.37 8.61 -1.64
CA ILE A 75 -7.12 7.36 -1.50
C ILE A 75 -8.50 7.56 -0.87
N LYS A 76 -8.79 8.74 -0.30
CA LYS A 76 -10.06 9.05 0.35
C LYS A 76 -11.31 8.74 -0.49
N ASN A 77 -11.23 8.87 -1.82
CA ASN A 77 -12.36 8.57 -2.72
C ASN A 77 -12.60 7.06 -2.91
N GLU A 78 -11.69 6.20 -2.45
CA GLU A 78 -11.74 4.74 -2.58
C GLU A 78 -12.06 4.04 -1.25
N ASP A 79 -12.35 4.80 -0.18
CA ASP A 79 -12.56 4.27 1.18
C ASP A 79 -13.74 3.27 1.27
N ASP A 80 -14.83 3.54 0.54
CA ASP A 80 -16.01 2.66 0.47
C ASP A 80 -15.66 1.26 -0.06
N HIS A 81 -14.69 1.21 -0.97
CA HIS A 81 -14.25 -0.05 -1.56
C HIS A 81 -13.55 -0.94 -0.52
N PHE A 82 -12.65 -0.37 0.30
CA PHE A 82 -11.99 -1.11 1.36
C PHE A 82 -12.96 -1.56 2.45
N GLN A 83 -13.93 -0.71 2.78
CA GLN A 83 -14.96 -1.07 3.74
C GLN A 83 -15.81 -2.25 3.24
N SER A 84 -16.18 -2.24 1.95
CA SER A 84 -16.92 -3.34 1.32
C SER A 84 -16.15 -4.67 1.40
N LEU A 85 -14.84 -4.65 1.13
CA LEU A 85 -13.99 -5.84 1.29
C LEU A 85 -14.02 -6.37 2.73
N ARG A 86 -13.78 -5.49 3.71
CA ARG A 86 -13.84 -5.88 5.12
C ARG A 86 -15.21 -6.44 5.50
N ASN A 87 -16.30 -5.81 5.08
CA ASN A 87 -17.66 -6.24 5.40
C ASN A 87 -18.01 -7.59 4.75
N THR A 88 -17.44 -7.87 3.59
CA THR A 88 -17.63 -9.15 2.88
C THR A 88 -16.89 -10.29 3.57
N TYR A 89 -15.64 -10.08 3.97
CA TYR A 89 -14.77 -11.14 4.49
C TYR A 89 -14.80 -11.30 6.01
N ILE A 90 -14.95 -10.20 6.76
CA ILE A 90 -14.86 -10.20 8.22
C ILE A 90 -15.98 -9.33 8.84
N PRO A 91 -17.26 -9.64 8.57
CA PRO A 91 -18.40 -8.80 8.96
C PRO A 91 -18.49 -8.57 10.48
N ASN A 92 -18.18 -9.61 11.27
CA ASN A 92 -18.42 -9.64 12.72
C ASN A 92 -17.23 -9.20 13.57
N PHE A 93 -16.16 -8.66 12.98
CA PHE A 93 -15.00 -8.20 13.74
C PHE A 93 -15.35 -6.97 14.58
N ARG A 94 -15.44 -7.15 15.91
CA ARG A 94 -15.69 -6.09 16.89
C ARG A 94 -14.90 -6.38 18.17
N TYR A 95 -13.71 -5.81 18.28
CA TYR A 95 -12.85 -5.96 19.46
C TYR A 95 -12.34 -4.59 19.93
N HIS A 96 -12.06 -4.46 21.23
CA HIS A 96 -11.63 -3.21 21.86
C HIS A 96 -10.15 -3.17 22.25
N TYR A 97 -9.37 -4.21 21.93
CA TYR A 97 -7.96 -4.29 22.34
C TYR A 97 -7.12 -3.13 21.80
N ASP A 98 -7.52 -2.57 20.66
CA ASP A 98 -6.88 -1.46 19.97
C ASP A 98 -7.09 -0.10 20.67
N ASP A 99 -8.01 0.01 21.63
CA ASP A 99 -8.10 1.17 22.54
C ASP A 99 -6.88 1.24 23.48
N TYR A 100 -6.30 0.07 23.81
CA TYR A 100 -5.14 -0.05 24.69
C TYR A 100 -3.83 -0.20 23.91
N LEU A 101 -3.87 -0.94 22.80
CA LEU A 101 -2.70 -1.29 22.00
C LEU A 101 -1.95 -0.05 21.48
N GLN A 102 -2.67 1.05 21.23
CA GLN A 102 -2.09 2.33 20.79
C GLN A 102 -1.03 2.90 21.74
N TYR A 103 -1.13 2.61 23.04
CA TYR A 103 -0.20 3.13 24.06
C TYR A 103 0.99 2.21 24.30
N LEU A 104 0.93 0.98 23.80
CA LEU A 104 1.94 -0.04 24.07
C LEU A 104 3.36 0.38 23.65
N PRO A 105 3.60 1.04 22.50
CA PRO A 105 4.94 1.52 22.17
C PRO A 105 5.48 2.57 23.16
N ALA A 106 4.60 3.46 23.68
CA ALA A 106 4.98 4.47 24.66
C ALA A 106 5.27 3.83 26.03
N VAL A 107 4.42 2.89 26.47
CA VAL A 107 4.64 2.11 27.70
C VAL A 107 5.95 1.32 27.60
N ALA A 108 6.24 0.70 26.45
CA ALA A 108 7.50 0.01 26.22
C ALA A 108 8.70 0.97 26.29
N MET A 109 8.61 2.14 25.67
CA MET A 109 9.65 3.17 25.70
C MET A 109 9.97 3.64 27.14
N LEU A 110 8.94 3.95 27.93
CA LEU A 110 9.07 4.34 29.33
C LEU A 110 9.56 3.18 30.18
N GLY A 111 9.03 1.97 29.99
CA GLY A 111 9.43 0.76 30.70
C GLY A 111 10.91 0.42 30.50
N LEU A 112 11.42 0.54 29.26
CA LEU A 112 12.85 0.40 28.97
C LEU A 112 13.68 1.43 29.72
N LYS A 113 13.19 2.68 29.82
CA LYS A 113 13.89 3.77 30.53
C LYS A 113 13.96 3.51 32.04
N ILE A 114 12.85 3.07 32.62
CA ILE A 114 12.74 2.69 34.04
C ILE A 114 13.63 1.49 34.34
N GLY A 115 13.65 0.50 33.43
CA GLY A 115 14.52 -0.68 33.52
C GLY A 115 16.01 -0.40 33.31
N GLY A 116 16.43 0.86 33.22
CA GLY A 116 17.83 1.26 33.12
C GLY A 116 18.43 1.19 31.72
N VAL A 117 17.64 0.89 30.68
CA VAL A 117 18.13 0.91 29.31
C VAL A 117 18.29 2.37 28.87
N GLN A 118 19.53 2.80 28.65
CA GLN A 118 19.82 4.16 28.23
C GLN A 118 19.52 4.34 26.73
N GLY A 119 18.42 5.00 26.40
CA GLY A 119 18.15 5.49 25.04
C GLY A 119 18.99 6.72 24.64
N ARG A 120 18.55 7.41 23.60
CA ARG A 120 19.15 8.64 23.04
C ARG A 120 19.23 9.78 24.05
N SER A 121 18.14 10.04 24.76
CA SER A 121 17.92 11.28 25.52
C SER A 121 17.97 11.04 27.04
N SER A 122 18.34 12.02 27.86
CA SER A 122 18.14 11.96 29.32
C SER A 122 16.66 11.92 29.68
N TRP A 123 16.32 11.58 30.93
CA TRP A 123 14.93 11.57 31.41
C TRP A 123 14.18 12.88 31.12
N SER A 124 14.79 14.02 31.49
CA SER A 124 14.20 15.34 31.27
C SER A 124 14.01 15.65 29.79
N ARG A 125 15.02 15.37 28.96
CA ARG A 125 14.95 15.62 27.51
C ARG A 125 13.89 14.74 26.84
N MET A 126 13.81 13.47 27.21
CA MET A 126 12.81 12.53 26.68
C MET A 126 11.38 12.98 27.02
N LEU A 127 11.13 13.36 28.28
CA LEU A 127 9.81 13.82 28.73
C LEU A 127 9.40 15.14 28.08
N VAL A 128 10.35 16.07 27.86
CA VAL A 128 10.06 17.31 27.11
C VAL A 128 9.75 17.01 25.65
N SER A 129 10.52 16.13 25.00
CA SER A 129 10.19 15.66 23.64
C SER A 129 8.79 15.07 23.58
N GLU A 130 8.44 14.21 24.53
CA GLU A 130 7.12 13.60 24.64
C GLU A 130 6.01 14.64 24.78
N ALA A 131 6.17 15.60 25.69
CA ALA A 131 5.19 16.64 25.93
C ALA A 131 4.97 17.53 24.69
N ILE A 132 6.05 17.97 24.03
CA ILE A 132 5.96 18.80 22.83
C ILE A 132 5.31 18.01 21.69
N THR A 133 5.77 16.77 21.45
CA THR A 133 5.24 15.90 20.40
C THR A 133 3.76 15.57 20.61
N ALA A 134 3.36 15.19 21.82
CA ALA A 134 1.97 14.88 22.16
C ALA A 134 1.07 16.12 22.04
N SER A 135 1.57 17.30 22.41
CA SER A 135 0.84 18.56 22.26
C SER A 135 0.58 18.90 20.80
N ILE A 136 1.60 18.80 19.95
CA ILE A 136 1.48 19.05 18.50
C ILE A 136 0.50 18.05 17.87
N MET A 137 0.67 16.75 18.17
CA MET A 137 -0.19 15.69 17.64
C MET A 137 -1.64 15.90 18.09
N GLY A 138 -1.86 16.10 19.39
CA GLY A 138 -3.19 16.31 19.97
C GLY A 138 -3.88 17.55 19.43
N ALA A 139 -3.18 18.68 19.34
CA ALA A 139 -3.72 19.91 18.75
C ALA A 139 -4.09 19.71 17.27
N THR A 140 -3.21 19.08 16.49
CA THR A 140 -3.44 18.82 15.06
C THR A 140 -4.64 17.91 14.84
N ILE A 141 -4.66 16.75 15.51
CA ILE A 141 -5.74 15.77 15.35
C ILE A 141 -7.08 16.38 15.76
N ASN A 142 -7.18 16.99 16.94
CA ASN A 142 -8.45 17.53 17.42
C ASN A 142 -8.94 18.68 16.51
N THR A 143 -8.05 19.57 16.08
CA THR A 143 -8.41 20.66 15.16
C THR A 143 -8.97 20.13 13.85
N VAL A 144 -8.28 19.18 13.20
CA VAL A 144 -8.76 18.61 11.92
C VAL A 144 -10.06 17.81 12.12
N LYS A 145 -10.17 17.08 13.24
CA LYS A 145 -11.32 16.22 13.51
C LYS A 145 -12.62 16.99 13.74
N HIS A 146 -12.54 18.11 14.44
CA HIS A 146 -13.68 18.99 14.66
C HIS A 146 -14.02 19.87 13.45
N THR A 147 -13.09 20.06 12.51
CA THR A 147 -13.34 20.84 11.28
C THR A 147 -13.80 19.99 10.11
N ALA A 148 -13.25 18.79 9.92
CA ALA A 148 -13.58 17.91 8.80
C ALA A 148 -14.92 17.17 8.96
N ASN A 149 -15.35 16.90 10.20
CA ASN A 149 -16.65 16.32 10.54
C ASN A 149 -17.05 15.08 9.69
N VAL A 150 -16.09 14.18 9.45
CA VAL A 150 -16.29 12.99 8.60
C VAL A 150 -16.98 11.87 9.37
N THR A 151 -18.10 11.37 8.86
CA THR A 151 -18.83 10.21 9.41
C THR A 151 -18.00 8.93 9.38
N ARG A 152 -18.05 8.18 10.47
CA ARG A 152 -17.36 6.90 10.61
C ARG A 152 -17.97 5.82 9.70
N PRO A 153 -17.20 4.79 9.32
CA PRO A 153 -17.71 3.66 8.53
C PRO A 153 -18.89 2.94 9.21
N ASP A 154 -18.92 2.88 10.55
CA ASP A 154 -20.01 2.29 11.33
C ASP A 154 -21.20 3.24 11.60
N GLY A 155 -21.14 4.49 11.13
CA GLY A 155 -22.17 5.51 11.37
C GLY A 155 -22.25 6.00 12.83
N SER A 156 -21.31 5.62 13.71
CA SER A 156 -21.43 5.91 15.15
C SER A 156 -21.25 7.38 15.52
N ASN A 157 -20.45 8.14 14.77
CA ASN A 157 -20.28 9.58 14.94
C ASN A 157 -19.59 10.21 13.71
N ASN A 158 -19.43 11.55 13.74
CA ASN A 158 -18.81 12.35 12.69
C ASN A 158 -17.35 12.73 12.96
N HIS A 159 -16.66 11.95 13.79
CA HIS A 159 -15.26 12.18 14.12
C HIS A 159 -14.40 11.01 13.61
N SER A 160 -14.43 10.75 12.31
CA SER A 160 -13.61 9.72 11.66
C SER A 160 -12.24 10.26 11.23
N PHE A 161 -12.19 11.37 10.52
CA PHE A 161 -10.96 11.88 9.92
C PHE A 161 -10.25 12.91 10.81
N PRO A 162 -8.93 12.83 11.04
CA PRO A 162 -8.06 11.66 10.89
C PRO A 162 -8.16 10.71 12.11
N SER A 163 -7.58 9.50 11.99
CA SER A 163 -7.55 8.53 13.09
C SER A 163 -6.61 8.96 14.22
N GLY A 164 -7.18 9.38 15.35
CA GLY A 164 -6.41 9.73 16.55
C GLY A 164 -5.69 8.54 17.18
N HIS A 165 -6.28 7.34 17.13
CA HIS A 165 -5.64 6.13 17.67
C HIS A 165 -4.41 5.74 16.88
N THR A 166 -4.53 5.83 15.55
CA THR A 166 -3.39 5.59 14.66
C THR A 166 -2.32 6.66 14.86
N ALA A 167 -2.70 7.94 14.99
CA ALA A 167 -1.76 9.01 15.24
C ALA A 167 -0.98 8.81 16.55
N MET A 168 -1.65 8.45 17.64
CA MET A 168 -1.01 8.14 18.93
C MET A 168 -0.04 6.95 18.81
N ALA A 169 -0.48 5.85 18.18
CA ALA A 169 0.33 4.65 18.06
C ALA A 169 1.58 4.88 17.20
N PHE A 170 1.46 5.57 16.07
CA PHE A 170 2.59 5.91 15.21
C PHE A 170 3.51 6.95 15.84
N MET A 171 2.97 7.95 16.53
CA MET A 171 3.77 8.89 17.33
C MET A 171 4.63 8.14 18.35
N ALA A 172 4.01 7.29 19.17
CA ALA A 172 4.70 6.50 20.18
C ALA A 172 5.74 5.55 19.57
N ALA A 173 5.43 4.91 18.44
CA ALA A 173 6.37 4.06 17.71
C ALA A 173 7.56 4.85 17.15
N THR A 174 7.34 6.05 16.62
CA THR A 174 8.42 6.93 16.13
C THR A 174 9.30 7.42 17.28
N MET A 175 8.72 7.72 18.44
CA MET A 175 9.49 8.07 19.65
C MET A 175 10.37 6.90 20.11
N LEU A 176 9.80 5.69 20.20
CA LEU A 176 10.54 4.47 20.52
C LEU A 176 11.68 4.22 19.49
N HIS A 177 11.41 4.45 18.20
CA HIS A 177 12.41 4.39 17.15
C HIS A 177 13.55 5.39 17.37
N LYS A 178 13.26 6.66 17.70
CA LYS A 178 14.29 7.67 17.95
C LYS A 178 15.09 7.44 19.23
N GLU A 179 14.45 6.94 20.28
CA GLU A 179 15.13 6.72 21.56
C GLU A 179 15.96 5.44 21.58
N TYR A 180 15.47 4.35 21.00
CA TYR A 180 16.08 3.02 21.12
C TYR A 180 16.31 2.32 19.78
N GLY A 181 15.46 2.58 18.79
CA GLY A 181 15.56 2.00 17.45
C GLY A 181 16.86 2.35 16.73
N THR A 182 17.23 3.62 16.78
CA THR A 182 18.43 4.16 16.13
C THR A 182 19.66 4.15 17.04
N THR A 183 19.54 3.88 18.34
CA THR A 183 20.66 3.94 19.30
C THR A 183 21.06 2.56 19.86
N ARG A 184 20.12 1.63 19.99
CA ARG A 184 20.34 0.31 20.58
C ARG A 184 20.13 -0.83 19.59
N SER A 185 18.97 -0.89 18.96
CA SER A 185 18.68 -1.96 18.00
C SER A 185 17.51 -1.61 17.07
N PRO A 186 17.60 -1.88 15.76
CA PRO A 186 16.48 -1.73 14.84
C PRO A 186 15.22 -2.52 15.25
N TRP A 187 15.37 -3.61 16.02
CA TRP A 187 14.26 -4.43 16.51
C TRP A 187 13.25 -3.66 17.36
N TYR A 188 13.67 -2.63 18.10
CA TYR A 188 12.74 -1.74 18.81
C TYR A 188 11.83 -0.97 17.85
N SER A 189 12.37 -0.58 16.69
CA SER A 189 11.59 0.10 15.65
C SER A 189 10.61 -0.86 15.00
N ILE A 190 11.08 -2.06 14.65
CA ILE A 190 10.24 -3.10 14.04
C ILE A 190 9.08 -3.41 14.99
N GLY A 191 9.36 -3.72 16.26
CA GLY A 191 8.33 -4.00 17.25
C GLY A 191 7.34 -2.84 17.44
N GLY A 192 7.85 -1.61 17.59
CA GLY A 192 7.01 -0.42 17.76
C GLY A 192 6.07 -0.18 16.58
N TYR A 193 6.60 -0.20 15.35
CA TYR A 193 5.79 0.01 14.15
C TYR A 193 4.87 -1.18 13.86
N THR A 194 5.24 -2.43 14.18
CA THR A 194 4.34 -3.57 14.07
C THR A 194 3.09 -3.38 14.93
N VAL A 195 3.26 -2.93 16.17
CA VAL A 195 2.15 -2.65 17.10
C VAL A 195 1.30 -1.47 16.61
N ALA A 196 1.93 -0.42 16.08
CA ALA A 196 1.23 0.72 15.50
C ALA A 196 0.41 0.32 14.26
N THR A 197 0.98 -0.51 13.38
CA THR A 197 0.29 -1.08 12.22
C THR A 197 -0.85 -2.00 12.64
N ALA A 198 -0.66 -2.84 13.66
CA ALA A 198 -1.73 -3.69 14.19
C ALA A 198 -2.90 -2.85 14.72
N THR A 199 -2.62 -1.75 15.43
CA THR A 199 -3.63 -0.79 15.89
C THR A 199 -4.36 -0.17 14.69
N ALA A 200 -3.63 0.31 13.69
CA ALA A 200 -4.19 0.88 12.46
C ALA A 200 -5.13 -0.08 11.72
N VAL A 201 -4.70 -1.33 11.50
CA VAL A 201 -5.50 -2.36 10.84
C VAL A 201 -6.73 -2.70 11.67
N SER A 202 -6.57 -2.87 12.99
CA SER A 202 -7.71 -3.16 13.88
C SER A 202 -8.78 -2.07 13.84
N ARG A 203 -8.38 -0.78 13.75
CA ARG A 203 -9.33 0.34 13.62
C ARG A 203 -10.16 0.25 12.34
N MET A 204 -9.57 -0.21 11.24
CA MET A 204 -10.30 -0.48 9.98
C MET A 204 -11.21 -1.70 10.14
N LEU A 205 -10.69 -2.79 10.72
CA LEU A 205 -11.46 -4.01 10.95
C LEU A 205 -12.66 -3.80 11.88
N ASN A 206 -12.58 -2.83 12.80
CA ASN A 206 -13.68 -2.43 13.68
C ASN A 206 -14.67 -1.42 13.06
N ASN A 207 -14.52 -1.06 11.78
CA ASN A 207 -15.30 -0.01 11.11
C ASN A 207 -15.27 1.35 11.84
N LYS A 208 -14.19 1.64 12.58
CA LYS A 208 -14.04 2.91 13.31
C LYS A 208 -13.44 4.02 12.46
N HIS A 209 -12.62 3.65 11.49
CA HIS A 209 -11.89 4.59 10.65
C HIS A 209 -11.73 4.04 9.22
N TRP A 210 -11.79 4.95 8.25
CA TRP A 210 -11.49 4.67 6.85
C TRP A 210 -9.98 4.45 6.64
N LEU A 211 -9.58 3.87 5.50
CA LEU A 211 -8.14 3.69 5.20
C LEU A 211 -7.44 5.05 5.12
N SER A 212 -8.07 6.04 4.49
CA SER A 212 -7.53 7.40 4.41
C SER A 212 -7.30 8.03 5.80
N ASP A 213 -8.26 7.88 6.72
CA ASP A 213 -8.15 8.36 8.11
C ASP A 213 -6.92 7.78 8.81
N VAL A 214 -6.67 6.49 8.60
CA VAL A 214 -5.57 5.74 9.20
C VAL A 214 -4.23 6.18 8.60
N MET A 215 -4.13 6.33 7.28
CA MET A 215 -2.91 6.79 6.61
C MET A 215 -2.53 8.22 7.01
N VAL A 216 -3.51 9.14 7.02
CA VAL A 216 -3.28 10.52 7.43
C VAL A 216 -2.95 10.59 8.93
N GLY A 217 -3.63 9.82 9.77
CA GLY A 217 -3.33 9.71 11.20
C GLY A 217 -1.89 9.26 11.45
N ALA A 218 -1.45 8.19 10.78
CA ALA A 218 -0.07 7.70 10.88
C ALA A 218 0.95 8.77 10.48
N GLY A 219 0.70 9.47 9.36
CA GLY A 219 1.58 10.55 8.90
C GLY A 219 1.66 11.72 9.88
N ILE A 220 0.53 12.15 10.46
CA ILE A 220 0.50 13.21 11.50
C ILE A 220 1.29 12.78 12.74
N GLY A 221 1.14 11.54 13.20
CA GLY A 221 1.87 11.02 14.36
C GLY A 221 3.38 11.04 14.16
N ILE A 222 3.84 10.59 13.00
CA ILE A 222 5.27 10.61 12.62
C ILE A 222 5.78 12.06 12.54
N LEU A 223 5.10 12.94 11.80
CA LEU A 223 5.53 14.35 11.64
C LEU A 223 5.57 15.09 12.98
N SER A 224 4.59 14.86 13.86
CA SER A 224 4.57 15.49 15.18
C SER A 224 5.76 15.06 16.04
N THR A 225 6.19 13.82 15.89
CA THR A 225 7.40 13.31 16.54
C THR A 225 8.66 13.93 15.95
N GLU A 226 8.75 14.01 14.63
CA GLU A 226 9.87 14.65 13.94
C GLU A 226 10.04 16.12 14.36
N VAL A 227 8.94 16.89 14.33
CA VAL A 227 8.91 18.30 14.75
C VAL A 227 9.19 18.44 16.24
N GLY A 228 8.58 17.63 17.11
CA GLY A 228 8.78 17.76 18.55
C GLY A 228 10.20 17.42 19.00
N TYR A 229 10.84 16.42 18.37
CA TYR A 229 12.26 16.15 18.59
C TYR A 229 13.14 17.29 18.04
N PHE A 230 12.82 17.84 16.87
CA PHE A 230 13.54 18.99 16.33
C PHE A 230 13.48 20.21 17.26
N LEU A 231 12.29 20.53 17.80
CA LEU A 231 12.10 21.61 18.78
C LEU A 231 12.84 21.32 20.09
N THR A 232 12.81 20.07 20.56
CA THR A 232 13.55 19.70 21.78
C THR A 232 15.06 19.78 21.58
N ASP A 233 15.55 19.38 20.40
CA ASP A 233 16.95 19.51 20.03
C ASP A 233 17.37 20.98 19.93
N LEU A 234 16.49 21.89 19.49
CA LEU A 234 16.73 23.33 19.54
C LEU A 234 16.82 23.87 20.97
N ILE A 235 15.94 23.41 21.88
CA ILE A 235 15.88 23.85 23.28
C ILE A 235 17.10 23.34 24.08
N PHE A 236 17.41 22.05 23.96
CA PHE A 236 18.45 21.39 24.74
C PHE A 236 19.82 21.38 24.05
N LYS A 237 19.90 21.69 22.76
CA LYS A 237 21.12 21.53 21.93
C LYS A 237 21.68 20.12 22.12
N ASP A 238 22.94 19.99 22.52
CA ASP A 238 23.59 18.71 22.80
C ASP A 238 23.42 18.23 24.25
N LYS A 239 22.81 19.02 25.13
CA LYS A 239 22.66 18.67 26.54
C LYS A 239 21.69 17.51 26.73
N GLY A 240 22.10 16.49 27.47
CA GLY A 240 21.26 15.33 27.77
C GLY A 240 21.09 14.36 26.59
N ILE A 241 22.00 14.37 25.61
CA ILE A 241 22.16 13.22 24.70
C ILE A 241 23.05 12.20 25.41
N THR A 242 22.53 11.00 25.65
CA THR A 242 23.22 9.89 26.35
C THR A 242 23.84 8.88 25.40
N HIS A 243 23.29 8.71 24.20
CA HIS A 243 23.81 7.79 23.19
C HIS A 243 23.80 8.42 21.81
N SER A 244 24.90 8.25 21.07
CA SER A 244 24.96 8.53 19.65
C SER A 244 24.15 7.52 18.85
N TYR A 245 23.66 7.93 17.68
CA TYR A 245 23.01 7.04 16.75
C TYR A 245 23.97 5.92 16.32
N LEU A 246 23.44 4.71 16.17
CA LEU A 246 24.13 3.59 15.53
C LEU A 246 24.57 4.02 14.13
N GLY A 247 25.80 3.67 13.76
CA GLY A 247 26.45 4.02 12.50
C GLY A 247 25.84 3.36 11.25
N PHE A 248 24.52 3.25 11.18
CA PHE A 248 23.76 2.80 10.03
C PHE A 248 23.82 3.81 8.86
N GLU A 249 24.30 5.03 9.11
CA GLU A 249 24.44 6.10 8.11
C GLU A 249 25.44 5.80 6.98
N THR A 250 26.34 4.81 7.12
CA THR A 250 27.21 4.42 5.99
C THR A 250 26.44 3.56 5.00
N PHE A 251 25.66 4.20 4.13
CA PHE A 251 25.10 3.58 2.93
C PHE A 251 26.24 3.10 2.04
N LYS A 252 26.50 1.79 2.06
CA LYS A 252 27.47 1.19 1.15
C LYS A 252 26.80 0.99 -0.22
N TYR A 253 27.18 1.82 -1.20
CA TYR A 253 26.70 1.77 -2.58
C TYR A 253 26.83 0.36 -3.22
N GLN A 254 27.74 -0.48 -2.76
CA GLN A 254 27.97 -1.81 -3.32
C GLN A 254 27.02 -2.91 -2.80
N ARG A 255 26.02 -2.60 -1.95
CA ARG A 255 25.17 -3.64 -1.35
C ARG A 255 24.03 -4.13 -2.27
N ASN A 256 23.70 -5.41 -2.12
CA ASN A 256 22.64 -6.10 -2.87
C ASN A 256 21.25 -5.81 -2.28
N PRO A 257 20.29 -5.29 -3.05
CA PRO A 257 19.02 -4.80 -2.51
C PRO A 257 17.99 -5.92 -2.28
N SER A 258 18.40 -7.05 -1.68
CA SER A 258 17.49 -8.13 -1.33
C SER A 258 16.47 -7.64 -0.30
N PHE A 259 15.23 -8.08 -0.45
CA PHE A 259 14.13 -7.57 0.35
C PHE A 259 13.02 -8.59 0.55
N PHE A 260 12.25 -8.40 1.62
CA PHE A 260 10.97 -9.04 1.85
C PHE A 260 10.01 -8.01 2.41
N GLY A 261 8.79 -7.95 1.88
CA GLY A 261 7.84 -6.92 2.26
C GLY A 261 6.40 -7.25 1.98
N ILE A 262 5.55 -6.38 2.50
CA ILE A 262 4.11 -6.42 2.31
C ILE A 262 3.76 -5.29 1.36
N TYR A 263 2.88 -5.57 0.41
CA TYR A 263 2.40 -4.58 -0.54
C TYR A 263 0.88 -4.52 -0.58
N MET A 264 0.38 -3.35 -0.95
CA MET A 264 -1.02 -3.09 -1.20
C MET A 264 -1.17 -2.21 -2.43
N GLY A 265 -2.29 -2.33 -3.13
CA GLY A 265 -2.55 -1.51 -4.31
C GLY A 265 -3.97 -1.61 -4.84
N PHE A 266 -4.22 -0.83 -5.88
CA PHE A 266 -5.47 -0.80 -6.64
C PHE A 266 -5.24 -1.45 -7.98
N SER A 267 -6.03 -2.48 -8.28
CA SER A 267 -5.98 -3.22 -9.53
C SER A 267 -7.15 -2.81 -10.42
N LEU A 268 -6.85 -2.30 -11.60
CA LEU A 268 -7.80 -1.93 -12.63
C LEU A 268 -7.81 -3.02 -13.70
N MET A 269 -8.98 -3.61 -13.94
CA MET A 269 -9.18 -4.53 -15.06
C MET A 269 -10.04 -3.85 -16.14
N PRO A 270 -9.43 -3.26 -17.18
CA PRO A 270 -10.17 -2.56 -18.24
C PRO A 270 -10.98 -3.48 -19.15
N THR A 271 -10.80 -4.80 -19.03
CA THR A 271 -11.48 -5.79 -19.87
C THR A 271 -12.98 -5.83 -19.57
N LYS A 272 -13.81 -5.57 -20.57
CA LYS A 272 -15.27 -5.81 -20.54
C LYS A 272 -15.55 -7.27 -20.83
N PHE A 273 -16.46 -7.94 -20.12
CA PHE A 273 -16.87 -9.32 -20.44
C PHE A 273 -18.28 -9.35 -21.00
N ASN A 274 -18.49 -10.15 -22.04
CA ASN A 274 -19.83 -10.50 -22.51
C ASN A 274 -20.06 -11.94 -22.00
N LEU A 275 -20.97 -12.12 -21.04
CA LEU A 275 -21.32 -13.46 -20.52
C LEU A 275 -22.39 -14.15 -21.39
N ALA A 276 -23.19 -13.34 -22.10
CA ALA A 276 -24.25 -13.71 -23.02
C ALA A 276 -24.40 -12.56 -24.05
N PRO A 277 -25.13 -12.73 -25.18
CA PRO A 277 -25.34 -11.67 -26.18
C PRO A 277 -25.80 -10.33 -25.56
N ASP A 278 -26.56 -10.39 -24.47
CA ASP A 278 -27.23 -9.22 -23.87
C ASP A 278 -26.70 -8.79 -22.49
N VAL A 279 -25.70 -9.47 -21.91
CA VAL A 279 -25.16 -9.13 -20.56
C VAL A 279 -23.70 -8.69 -20.64
N ARG A 280 -23.47 -7.38 -20.44
CA ARG A 280 -22.13 -6.77 -20.37
C ARG A 280 -21.69 -6.56 -18.92
N LEU A 281 -20.62 -7.24 -18.53
CA LEU A 281 -19.90 -7.00 -17.29
C LEU A 281 -18.79 -5.98 -17.47
N LYS A 282 -18.68 -5.07 -16.50
CA LYS A 282 -17.53 -4.21 -16.32
C LYS A 282 -16.94 -4.46 -14.94
N ALA A 283 -15.67 -4.85 -14.87
CA ALA A 283 -14.96 -4.89 -13.62
C ALA A 283 -14.73 -3.46 -13.11
N SER A 284 -15.07 -3.22 -11.85
CA SER A 284 -14.72 -1.99 -11.14
C SER A 284 -13.26 -2.05 -10.70
N PRO A 285 -12.62 -0.91 -10.34
CA PRO A 285 -11.34 -0.93 -9.64
C PRO A 285 -11.44 -1.86 -8.44
N GLY A 286 -10.47 -2.77 -8.29
CA GLY A 286 -10.34 -3.70 -7.18
C GLY A 286 -9.16 -3.35 -6.28
N SER A 287 -9.07 -4.02 -5.14
CA SER A 287 -7.91 -3.91 -4.24
C SER A 287 -7.08 -5.17 -4.28
N THR A 288 -5.77 -5.03 -4.11
CA THR A 288 -4.82 -6.13 -3.98
C THR A 288 -3.94 -5.92 -2.76
N ALA A 289 -3.63 -7.02 -2.08
CA ALA A 289 -2.67 -7.06 -0.98
C ALA A 289 -1.85 -8.35 -1.07
N GLY A 290 -0.61 -8.31 -0.61
CA GLY A 290 0.26 -9.47 -0.73
C GLY A 290 1.63 -9.32 -0.11
N PHE A 291 2.42 -10.36 -0.28
CA PHE A 291 3.82 -10.42 0.12
C PHE A 291 4.69 -10.47 -1.14
N GLU A 292 5.81 -9.78 -1.11
CA GLU A 292 6.81 -9.80 -2.17
C GLU A 292 8.21 -9.93 -1.56
N GLY A 293 9.04 -10.79 -2.13
CA GLY A 293 10.43 -10.90 -1.72
C GLY A 293 11.33 -11.27 -2.88
N ALA A 294 12.53 -10.72 -2.90
CA ALA A 294 13.55 -11.06 -3.87
C ALA A 294 14.93 -11.08 -3.24
N TRP A 295 15.73 -12.06 -3.65
CA TRP A 295 17.14 -12.17 -3.35
C TRP A 295 17.95 -11.66 -4.54
N PHE A 296 18.82 -10.68 -4.30
CA PHE A 296 19.69 -10.07 -5.29
C PHE A 296 21.10 -10.68 -5.20
N MET A 297 21.52 -11.36 -6.25
CA MET A 297 22.88 -11.92 -6.37
C MET A 297 23.91 -10.79 -6.53
N ASN A 298 23.54 -9.75 -7.25
CA ASN A 298 24.26 -8.48 -7.36
C ASN A 298 23.26 -7.32 -7.30
N ARG A 299 23.72 -6.07 -7.28
CA ARG A 299 22.83 -4.90 -7.16
C ARG A 299 21.80 -4.76 -8.29
N TYR A 300 22.04 -5.42 -9.42
CA TYR A 300 21.25 -5.27 -10.63
C TYR A 300 20.27 -6.41 -10.87
N ILE A 301 20.60 -7.63 -10.47
CA ILE A 301 19.87 -8.84 -10.83
C ILE A 301 19.55 -9.65 -9.57
N GLY A 302 18.28 -9.98 -9.42
CA GLY A 302 17.77 -10.83 -8.37
C GLY A 302 16.69 -11.79 -8.87
N PHE A 303 16.33 -12.72 -7.99
CA PHE A 303 15.29 -13.71 -8.19
C PHE A 303 14.37 -13.72 -6.97
N GLY A 304 13.08 -13.87 -7.20
CA GLY A 304 12.11 -13.72 -6.13
C GLY A 304 10.72 -14.19 -6.51
N GLY A 305 9.77 -13.83 -5.66
CA GLY A 305 8.38 -14.14 -5.88
C GLY A 305 7.42 -13.20 -5.16
N ARG A 306 6.17 -13.30 -5.56
CA ARG A 306 5.05 -12.49 -5.09
C ARG A 306 3.83 -13.37 -4.87
N ILE A 307 3.23 -13.27 -3.70
CA ILE A 307 1.93 -13.88 -3.39
C ILE A 307 0.93 -12.75 -3.20
N SER A 308 -0.21 -12.82 -3.88
CA SER A 308 -1.18 -11.73 -3.97
C SER A 308 -2.60 -12.24 -3.79
N ALA A 309 -3.41 -11.54 -2.99
CA ALA A 309 -4.85 -11.68 -2.98
C ALA A 309 -5.47 -10.40 -3.55
N THR A 310 -6.31 -10.55 -4.56
CA THR A 310 -6.96 -9.44 -5.27
C THR A 310 -8.46 -9.68 -5.27
N SER A 311 -9.23 -8.62 -5.02
CA SER A 311 -10.69 -8.66 -5.08
C SER A 311 -11.22 -7.49 -5.91
N MET A 312 -12.04 -7.80 -6.91
CA MET A 312 -12.59 -6.85 -7.87
C MET A 312 -14.12 -6.94 -7.91
N PRO A 313 -14.87 -5.93 -7.43
CA PRO A 313 -16.31 -5.86 -7.60
C PRO A 313 -16.68 -5.82 -9.09
N LEU A 314 -17.71 -6.57 -9.45
CA LEU A 314 -18.24 -6.60 -10.80
C LEU A 314 -19.47 -5.70 -10.87
N SER A 315 -19.47 -4.75 -11.80
CA SER A 315 -20.66 -3.96 -12.15
C SER A 315 -21.34 -4.59 -13.35
N LEU A 316 -22.60 -5.01 -13.18
CA LEU A 316 -23.42 -5.53 -14.28
C LEU A 316 -24.24 -4.41 -14.91
N THR A 317 -24.33 -4.40 -16.24
CA THR A 317 -25.34 -3.59 -16.95
C THR A 317 -26.67 -4.33 -16.83
N LYS A 318 -27.78 -3.64 -16.47
CA LYS A 318 -29.13 -4.23 -16.38
C LYS A 318 -29.44 -5.05 -17.65
N PRO A 319 -29.98 -6.29 -17.55
CA PRO A 319 -30.58 -6.96 -18.69
C PRO A 319 -31.95 -6.34 -18.96
N LEU A 320 -32.41 -6.41 -20.21
CA LEU A 320 -33.78 -6.04 -20.56
C LEU A 320 -34.80 -6.89 -19.78
N ALA A 321 -35.93 -6.26 -19.47
CA ALA A 321 -37.12 -6.89 -18.95
C ALA A 321 -37.58 -8.06 -19.84
N ASN A 322 -38.15 -9.08 -19.19
CA ASN A 322 -38.86 -10.27 -19.72
C ASN A 322 -38.02 -11.52 -20.02
N PRO A 323 -37.71 -12.36 -19.02
CA PRO A 323 -37.64 -13.79 -19.27
C PRO A 323 -39.08 -14.30 -19.46
N THR A 324 -39.52 -14.49 -20.70
CA THR A 324 -40.83 -15.07 -21.02
C THR A 324 -40.83 -16.55 -20.63
N VAL A 325 -41.18 -16.85 -19.37
CA VAL A 325 -41.61 -18.18 -18.95
C VAL A 325 -43.15 -18.18 -19.06
N PRO A 326 -43.77 -19.12 -19.80
CA PRO A 326 -45.22 -19.19 -19.86
C PRO A 326 -45.80 -19.37 -18.44
N GLY A 327 -46.51 -18.34 -17.95
CA GLY A 327 -47.23 -18.38 -16.66
C GLY A 327 -46.67 -17.51 -15.52
N THR A 328 -45.52 -16.84 -15.66
CA THR A 328 -45.00 -15.92 -14.63
C THR A 328 -44.18 -14.77 -15.22
N THR A 329 -44.54 -13.51 -14.94
CA THR A 329 -43.73 -12.33 -15.26
C THR A 329 -42.68 -12.11 -14.16
N TYR A 330 -41.39 -12.26 -14.49
CA TYR A 330 -40.29 -11.98 -13.55
C TYR A 330 -39.67 -10.62 -13.88
N GLN A 331 -39.91 -9.62 -13.03
CA GLN A 331 -39.32 -8.29 -13.17
C GLN A 331 -37.94 -8.28 -12.49
N VAL A 332 -36.86 -8.18 -13.27
CA VAL A 332 -35.49 -8.11 -12.75
C VAL A 332 -35.19 -6.67 -12.31
N ASN A 333 -35.14 -6.45 -10.99
CA ASN A 333 -34.88 -5.12 -10.42
C ASN A 333 -33.38 -4.79 -10.38
N ALA A 334 -32.54 -5.80 -10.10
CA ALA A 334 -31.09 -5.65 -10.05
C ALA A 334 -30.37 -6.98 -10.35
N LEU A 335 -29.13 -6.88 -10.84
CA LEU A 335 -28.21 -8.01 -10.88
C LEU A 335 -27.20 -7.87 -9.75
N LYS A 336 -26.97 -8.95 -9.01
CA LYS A 336 -25.97 -9.06 -7.95
C LYS A 336 -24.93 -10.08 -8.40
N SER A 337 -23.65 -9.72 -8.31
CA SER A 337 -22.54 -10.64 -8.56
C SER A 337 -21.59 -10.62 -7.39
N ASP A 338 -21.07 -11.80 -7.04
CA ASP A 338 -19.92 -11.88 -6.16
C ASP A 338 -18.72 -11.15 -6.78
N PRO A 339 -17.82 -10.56 -5.97
CA PRO A 339 -16.58 -10.00 -6.49
C PRO A 339 -15.75 -11.07 -7.21
N LEU A 340 -14.98 -10.63 -8.20
CA LEU A 340 -13.96 -11.46 -8.83
C LEU A 340 -12.74 -11.49 -7.92
N ASP A 341 -12.62 -12.58 -7.16
CA ASP A 341 -11.50 -12.84 -6.29
C ASP A 341 -10.42 -13.66 -6.99
N MET A 342 -9.16 -13.30 -6.76
CA MET A 342 -8.00 -13.95 -7.36
C MET A 342 -6.87 -14.07 -6.35
N ILE A 343 -6.41 -15.29 -6.10
CA ILE A 343 -5.18 -15.56 -5.35
C ILE A 343 -4.11 -15.95 -6.36
N GLY A 344 -3.01 -15.20 -6.38
CA GLY A 344 -1.92 -15.36 -7.34
C GLY A 344 -0.60 -15.67 -6.66
N GLY A 345 0.15 -16.62 -7.20
CA GLY A 345 1.52 -16.93 -6.81
C GLY A 345 2.44 -16.79 -8.02
N TYR A 346 3.47 -15.96 -7.90
CA TYR A 346 4.37 -15.60 -9.00
C TYR A 346 5.82 -15.75 -8.59
N ILE A 347 6.66 -16.19 -9.52
CA ILE A 347 8.12 -16.27 -9.36
C ILE A 347 8.81 -15.70 -10.60
N GLY A 348 10.03 -15.19 -10.45
CA GLY A 348 10.79 -14.74 -11.60
C GLY A 348 11.97 -13.84 -11.26
N SER A 349 12.38 -13.04 -12.24
CA SER A 349 13.55 -12.18 -12.16
C SER A 349 13.19 -10.75 -11.77
N TYR A 350 14.08 -10.15 -11.00
CA TYR A 350 14.02 -8.78 -10.53
C TYR A 350 15.26 -8.04 -11.02
N LEU A 351 15.04 -6.86 -11.57
CA LEU A 351 16.09 -5.97 -12.04
C LEU A 351 16.02 -4.67 -11.22
N SER A 352 17.18 -4.16 -10.82
CA SER A 352 17.31 -2.95 -10.01
C SER A 352 18.43 -2.05 -10.54
N TYR A 353 18.11 -0.81 -10.86
CA TYR A 353 19.05 0.21 -11.27
C TYR A 353 19.17 1.28 -10.18
N PRO A 354 20.34 1.43 -9.54
CA PRO A 354 20.55 2.44 -8.51
C PRO A 354 20.76 3.82 -9.14
N VAL A 355 19.76 4.69 -9.02
CA VAL A 355 19.87 6.09 -9.44
C VAL A 355 20.74 6.88 -8.47
N THR A 356 20.59 6.61 -7.16
CA THR A 356 21.45 7.16 -6.10
C THR A 356 21.78 6.10 -5.05
N ASN A 357 22.43 6.49 -3.94
CA ASN A 357 22.61 5.62 -2.77
C ASN A 357 21.28 5.17 -2.15
N ARG A 358 20.21 5.97 -2.28
CA ARG A 358 18.91 5.74 -1.66
C ARG A 358 17.77 5.50 -2.66
N PHE A 359 17.90 5.93 -3.91
CA PHE A 359 16.88 5.70 -4.94
C PHE A 359 17.25 4.56 -5.88
N LEU A 360 16.32 3.62 -6.05
CA LEU A 360 16.42 2.51 -6.98
C LEU A 360 15.23 2.55 -7.94
N LEU A 361 15.49 2.42 -9.23
CA LEU A 361 14.49 2.05 -10.21
C LEU A 361 14.49 0.53 -10.33
N GLY A 362 13.31 -0.08 -10.34
CA GLY A 362 13.20 -1.54 -10.45
C GLY A 362 12.23 -1.95 -11.54
N THR A 363 12.49 -3.08 -12.16
CA THR A 363 11.54 -3.80 -13.01
C THR A 363 11.58 -5.28 -12.66
N LYS A 364 10.51 -6.01 -12.93
CA LYS A 364 10.44 -7.46 -12.69
C LYS A 364 9.75 -8.15 -13.84
N LEU A 365 10.10 -9.41 -14.06
CA LEU A 365 9.43 -10.29 -15.01
C LEU A 365 9.09 -11.58 -14.28
N LEU A 366 7.79 -11.82 -14.11
CA LEU A 366 7.27 -12.93 -13.32
C LEU A 366 6.35 -13.82 -14.15
N ILE A 367 6.40 -15.12 -13.87
CA ILE A 367 5.45 -16.13 -14.32
C ILE A 367 4.83 -16.78 -13.08
N GLY A 368 3.55 -17.09 -13.14
CA GLY A 368 2.83 -17.59 -11.98
C GLY A 368 1.51 -18.26 -12.32
N CYS A 369 0.79 -18.60 -11.28
CA CYS A 369 -0.56 -19.12 -11.36
C CYS A 369 -1.53 -18.23 -10.58
N ASN A 370 -2.78 -18.21 -11.04
CA ASN A 370 -3.88 -17.53 -10.40
C ASN A 370 -5.01 -18.53 -10.18
N TYR A 371 -5.43 -18.65 -8.94
CA TYR A 371 -6.62 -19.36 -8.53
C TYR A 371 -7.76 -18.37 -8.33
N SER A 372 -8.84 -18.55 -9.07
CA SER A 372 -10.09 -17.79 -8.91
C SER A 372 -11.15 -18.72 -8.31
N PRO A 373 -11.70 -18.40 -7.13
CA PRO A 373 -12.81 -19.14 -6.55
C PRO A 373 -14.04 -19.12 -7.47
N ALA A 374 -14.98 -20.04 -7.22
CA ALA A 374 -16.27 -19.99 -7.90
C ALA A 374 -17.01 -18.70 -7.54
N SER A 375 -17.61 -18.05 -8.53
CA SER A 375 -18.32 -16.78 -8.39
C SER A 375 -19.73 -16.92 -8.95
N ARG A 376 -20.72 -16.40 -8.23
CA ARG A 376 -22.14 -16.50 -8.60
C ARG A 376 -22.68 -15.15 -9.06
N ILE A 377 -23.55 -15.20 -10.06
CA ILE A 377 -24.31 -14.05 -10.54
C ILE A 377 -25.80 -14.37 -10.39
N SER A 378 -26.46 -13.60 -9.55
CA SER A 378 -27.87 -13.72 -9.23
C SER A 378 -28.68 -12.53 -9.77
N ALA A 379 -29.90 -12.77 -10.23
CA ALA A 379 -30.91 -11.74 -10.44
C ALA A 379 -31.74 -11.58 -9.16
N LEU A 380 -31.87 -10.33 -8.72
CA LEU A 380 -32.83 -9.92 -7.72
C LEU A 380 -34.07 -9.40 -8.47
N GLY A 381 -35.21 -10.07 -8.27
CA GLY A 381 -36.46 -9.72 -8.93
C GLY A 381 -37.67 -9.98 -8.08
N VAL A 382 -38.81 -9.44 -8.49
CA VAL A 382 -40.10 -9.65 -7.84
C VAL A 382 -40.97 -10.51 -8.76
N GLU A 383 -41.55 -11.56 -8.21
CA GLU A 383 -42.48 -12.45 -8.91
C GLU A 383 -43.91 -11.88 -8.78
N GLU A 384 -44.66 -11.87 -9.87
CA GLU A 384 -46.02 -11.32 -9.92
C GLU A 384 -46.91 -12.00 -8.86
N GLY A 385 -47.38 -11.24 -7.86
CA GLY A 385 -48.23 -11.73 -6.77
C GLY A 385 -47.53 -12.00 -5.42
N LYS A 386 -46.21 -11.80 -5.30
CA LYS A 386 -45.49 -11.83 -4.01
C LYS A 386 -44.65 -10.57 -3.81
N PRO A 387 -44.73 -9.88 -2.65
CA PRO A 387 -43.95 -8.66 -2.40
C PRO A 387 -42.46 -8.92 -2.08
N GLU A 388 -42.06 -10.19 -1.91
CA GLU A 388 -40.70 -10.55 -1.54
C GLU A 388 -39.77 -10.58 -2.76
N THR A 389 -38.58 -9.99 -2.60
CA THR A 389 -37.52 -10.04 -3.63
C THR A 389 -36.90 -11.42 -3.62
N ILE A 390 -37.05 -12.16 -4.70
CA ILE A 390 -36.48 -13.50 -4.87
C ILE A 390 -35.10 -13.35 -5.53
N GLU A 391 -34.09 -14.02 -4.94
CA GLU A 391 -32.77 -14.16 -5.53
C GLU A 391 -32.74 -15.42 -6.40
N LYS A 392 -32.57 -15.24 -7.72
CA LYS A 392 -32.49 -16.35 -8.67
C LYS A 392 -31.12 -16.38 -9.32
N GLU A 393 -30.39 -17.48 -9.14
CA GLU A 393 -29.09 -17.70 -9.78
C GLU A 393 -29.25 -17.75 -11.30
N ILE A 394 -28.48 -16.93 -12.03
CA ILE A 394 -28.53 -16.87 -13.50
C ILE A 394 -27.28 -17.54 -14.10
N VAL A 395 -26.10 -17.24 -13.54
CA VAL A 395 -24.81 -17.73 -14.03
C VAL A 395 -23.94 -18.15 -12.86
N ASN A 396 -23.38 -19.35 -12.97
CA ASN A 396 -22.33 -19.85 -12.07
C ASN A 396 -21.01 -19.93 -12.85
N THR A 397 -19.96 -19.34 -12.31
CA THR A 397 -18.61 -19.49 -12.83
C THR A 397 -17.86 -20.48 -11.96
N ASN A 398 -17.38 -21.58 -12.56
CA ASN A 398 -16.58 -22.57 -11.85
C ASN A 398 -15.23 -22.00 -11.40
N LYS A 399 -14.62 -22.69 -10.42
CA LYS A 399 -13.23 -22.44 -10.00
C LYS A 399 -12.32 -22.48 -11.24
N ALA A 400 -11.44 -21.49 -11.35
CA ALA A 400 -10.51 -21.40 -12.47
C ALA A 400 -9.06 -21.35 -11.97
N PHE A 401 -8.20 -22.08 -12.66
CA PHE A 401 -6.76 -22.02 -12.47
C PHE A 401 -6.12 -21.56 -13.78
N ASN A 402 -5.47 -20.40 -13.76
CA ASN A 402 -4.91 -19.80 -14.96
C ASN A 402 -3.44 -19.43 -14.74
N ILE A 403 -2.60 -19.71 -15.73
CA ILE A 403 -1.21 -19.24 -15.75
C ILE A 403 -1.23 -17.74 -16.06
N GLY A 404 -0.41 -16.97 -15.35
CA GLY A 404 -0.29 -15.53 -15.53
C GLY A 404 1.15 -15.09 -15.68
N TYR A 405 1.33 -13.97 -16.39
CA TYR A 405 2.60 -13.28 -16.56
C TYR A 405 2.47 -11.88 -15.98
N SER A 406 3.50 -11.39 -15.30
CA SER A 406 3.50 -10.04 -14.74
C SER A 406 4.81 -9.33 -15.02
N THR A 407 4.71 -8.07 -15.42
CA THR A 407 5.84 -7.16 -15.56
C THR A 407 5.58 -5.89 -14.77
N ASN A 408 6.62 -5.15 -14.39
CA ASN A 408 6.42 -3.89 -13.67
C ASN A 408 7.46 -2.80 -13.92
N SER A 409 7.08 -1.61 -13.47
CA SER A 409 8.00 -0.51 -13.19
C SER A 409 7.85 -0.11 -11.73
N SER A 410 8.96 0.11 -11.04
CA SER A 410 8.95 0.48 -9.62
C SER A 410 10.00 1.53 -9.29
N PHE A 411 9.68 2.35 -8.31
CA PHE A 411 10.56 3.35 -7.72
C PHE A 411 10.68 3.06 -6.23
N SER A 412 11.90 2.74 -5.79
CA SER A 412 12.17 2.41 -4.39
C SER A 412 13.04 3.49 -3.75
N TYR A 413 12.69 3.86 -2.54
CA TYR A 413 13.49 4.72 -1.67
C TYR A 413 13.95 3.88 -0.47
N ILE A 414 15.24 3.90 -0.18
CA ILE A 414 15.82 3.22 0.98
C ILE A 414 15.86 4.22 2.13
N LEU A 415 14.96 4.05 3.09
CA LEU A 415 14.76 4.93 4.24
C LEU A 415 15.91 4.79 5.23
N HIS A 416 16.23 3.53 5.52
CA HIS A 416 17.27 3.10 6.46
C HIS A 416 17.95 1.87 5.86
N PRO A 417 19.19 1.49 6.22
CA PRO A 417 19.78 0.25 5.72
C PRO A 417 18.83 -0.94 5.75
N ASN A 418 17.97 -1.09 6.74
CA ASN A 418 17.10 -2.27 6.85
C ASN A 418 15.67 -2.05 6.31
N LEU A 419 15.36 -0.88 5.74
CA LEU A 419 13.99 -0.53 5.35
C LEU A 419 13.96 0.22 4.01
N ASN A 420 13.16 -0.28 3.07
CA ASN A 420 12.83 0.42 1.84
C ASN A 420 11.32 0.58 1.70
N VAL A 421 10.90 1.67 1.06
CA VAL A 421 9.53 1.85 0.58
C VAL A 421 9.59 1.87 -0.94
N ARG A 422 8.67 1.16 -1.58
CA ARG A 422 8.57 1.06 -3.03
C ARG A 422 7.18 1.47 -3.49
N VAL A 423 7.11 2.28 -4.53
CA VAL A 423 5.90 2.51 -5.32
C VAL A 423 6.05 1.76 -6.64
N PHE A 424 5.01 1.07 -7.09
CA PHE A 424 5.09 0.25 -8.29
C PHE A 424 3.81 0.31 -9.13
N LEU A 425 4.00 0.05 -10.42
CA LEU A 425 2.95 -0.15 -11.40
C LEU A 425 3.15 -1.53 -12.02
N ASP A 426 2.35 -2.50 -11.58
CA ASP A 426 2.39 -3.89 -12.07
C ASP A 426 1.36 -4.08 -13.20
N TYR A 427 1.79 -4.62 -14.33
CA TYR A 427 0.92 -5.07 -15.41
C TYR A 427 0.88 -6.60 -15.41
N THR A 428 -0.30 -7.17 -15.27
CA THR A 428 -0.52 -8.62 -15.20
C THR A 428 -1.40 -9.07 -16.35
N PHE A 429 -0.95 -10.12 -17.04
CA PHE A 429 -1.58 -10.71 -18.21
C PHE A 429 -1.90 -12.18 -17.92
N ILE A 430 -3.18 -12.55 -17.97
CA ILE A 430 -3.65 -13.88 -17.61
C ILE A 430 -4.52 -14.41 -18.75
N PRO A 431 -3.96 -15.21 -19.67
CA PRO A 431 -4.74 -15.97 -20.63
C PRO A 431 -5.68 -16.89 -19.85
N SER A 432 -6.98 -16.60 -19.89
CA SER A 432 -7.95 -17.30 -19.07
C SER A 432 -8.99 -18.01 -19.93
N ARG A 433 -9.39 -19.18 -19.46
CA ARG A 433 -10.53 -19.92 -20.01
C ARG A 433 -11.63 -19.91 -18.96
N PHE A 434 -12.77 -19.32 -19.30
CA PHE A 434 -13.94 -19.31 -18.43
C PHE A 434 -15.01 -20.20 -19.02
N VAL A 435 -15.60 -21.03 -18.17
CA VAL A 435 -16.78 -21.82 -18.50
C VAL A 435 -17.94 -21.23 -17.71
N SER A 436 -18.95 -20.71 -18.42
CA SER A 436 -20.20 -20.24 -17.84
C SER A 436 -21.32 -21.22 -18.17
N TYR A 437 -22.23 -21.38 -17.22
CA TYR A 437 -23.47 -22.15 -17.40
C TYR A 437 -24.64 -21.19 -17.34
N ILE A 438 -25.50 -21.22 -18.36
CA ILE A 438 -26.76 -20.48 -18.36
C ILE A 438 -27.89 -21.50 -18.14
N ALA A 439 -28.76 -21.22 -17.16
CA ALA A 439 -29.93 -22.04 -16.91
C ALA A 439 -31.01 -21.79 -17.97
N ASN A 440 -31.32 -22.81 -18.78
CA ASN A 440 -32.39 -22.76 -19.77
C ASN A 440 -33.76 -23.03 -19.09
N PRO A 441 -34.87 -22.39 -19.51
CA PRO A 441 -36.23 -22.69 -19.02
C PRO A 441 -36.64 -24.18 -19.09
N LYS A 442 -35.92 -25.03 -19.86
CA LYS A 442 -36.11 -26.49 -19.91
C LYS A 442 -35.30 -27.30 -18.88
N LYS A 443 -34.60 -26.66 -17.94
CA LYS A 443 -33.63 -27.26 -16.98
C LYS A 443 -32.36 -27.86 -17.62
N GLU A 444 -32.09 -27.56 -18.89
CA GLU A 444 -30.82 -27.88 -19.54
C GLU A 444 -29.78 -26.77 -19.23
N THR A 445 -28.56 -27.15 -18.87
CA THR A 445 -27.44 -26.21 -18.65
C THR A 445 -26.65 -26.05 -19.93
N ASP A 446 -26.81 -24.92 -20.61
CA ASP A 446 -26.01 -24.59 -21.79
C ASP A 446 -24.61 -24.17 -21.34
N ARG A 447 -23.58 -24.92 -21.79
CA ARG A 447 -22.18 -24.68 -21.48
C ARG A 447 -21.58 -23.73 -22.53
N PHE A 448 -21.13 -22.56 -22.10
CA PHE A 448 -20.38 -21.63 -22.94
C PHE A 448 -18.91 -21.58 -22.51
N GLU A 449 -18.01 -21.73 -23.48
CA GLU A 449 -16.57 -21.62 -23.26
C GLU A 449 -16.05 -20.31 -23.84
N HIS A 450 -15.53 -19.45 -22.97
CA HIS A 450 -14.98 -18.16 -23.35
C HIS A 450 -13.46 -18.16 -23.20
N HIS A 451 -12.78 -17.93 -24.31
CA HIS A 451 -11.34 -17.69 -24.33
C HIS A 451 -11.10 -16.18 -24.26
N LYS A 452 -10.57 -15.71 -23.13
CA LYS A 452 -10.26 -14.28 -22.99
C LYS A 452 -9.04 -14.04 -22.15
N THR A 453 -8.22 -13.12 -22.62
CA THR A 453 -7.09 -12.61 -21.85
C THR A 453 -7.58 -11.57 -20.85
N LEU A 454 -7.38 -11.84 -19.57
CA LEU A 454 -7.49 -10.83 -18.53
C LEU A 454 -6.23 -9.98 -18.49
N GLN A 455 -6.41 -8.67 -18.42
CA GLN A 455 -5.32 -7.71 -18.24
C GLN A 455 -5.64 -6.88 -17.00
N ALA A 456 -4.71 -6.82 -16.06
CA ALA A 456 -4.86 -6.03 -14.85
C ALA A 456 -3.68 -5.07 -14.70
N LEU A 457 -3.97 -3.78 -14.50
CA LEU A 457 -3.01 -2.76 -14.16
C LEU A 457 -3.12 -2.45 -12.68
N THR A 458 -2.07 -2.66 -11.91
CA THR A 458 -2.06 -2.46 -10.46
C THR A 458 -1.11 -1.35 -10.10
N LEU A 459 -1.64 -0.27 -9.52
CA LEU A 459 -0.83 0.77 -8.88
C LEU A 459 -0.78 0.48 -7.39
N GLY A 460 0.41 0.39 -6.81
CA GLY A 460 0.55 0.06 -5.40
C GLY A 460 1.82 0.58 -4.76
N ALA A 461 1.91 0.33 -3.46
CA ALA A 461 3.08 0.61 -2.66
C ALA A 461 3.42 -0.59 -1.76
N SER A 462 4.69 -0.74 -1.43
CA SER A 462 5.19 -1.76 -0.53
C SER A 462 6.18 -1.21 0.48
N VAL A 463 6.14 -1.78 1.67
CA VAL A 463 7.12 -1.56 2.73
C VAL A 463 7.93 -2.83 2.85
N ASN A 464 9.23 -2.71 2.66
CA ASN A 464 10.13 -3.86 2.52
C ASN A 464 11.24 -3.78 3.56
N ILE A 465 11.44 -4.88 4.27
CA ILE A 465 12.62 -5.11 5.08
C ILE A 465 13.74 -5.53 4.12
N MET A 466 14.86 -4.83 4.20
CA MET A 466 16.05 -5.18 3.44
C MET A 466 16.76 -6.34 4.13
N LEU A 467 16.98 -7.42 3.39
CA LEU A 467 17.68 -8.60 3.84
C LEU A 467 19.12 -8.47 3.34
N TRP A 468 20.07 -8.30 4.24
CA TRP A 468 21.49 -8.18 3.90
C TRP A 468 22.22 -9.50 4.11
#